data_AF-A0A6M5YVK5-F1
#
_entry.id   AF-A0A6M5YVK5-F1
#
_cell.length_a   1.000
_cell.length_b   1.000
_cell.length_c   1.000
_cell.angle_alpha   90.00
_cell.angle_beta   90.00
_cell.angle_gamma   90.00
#
_symmetry.space_group_name_H-M   'P 1'
#
loop_
_entity.id
_entity.type
_entity.pdbx_description
1 polymer ?
#
loop_
_entity_poly.entity_id
_entity_poly.type
_entity_poly.pdbx_seq_one_letter_code
_entity_poly.pdbx_strand_id
1 'polypeptide(L)'
;MDRDAAPRLSAPAEQDLAEVVPQAEWVTVRKIGLVGVGLLAAAAALGPVAPGSTAWPHTVRLFLVLFGAVTAGAAVSMRPDLWKSWAIGTGAAVLAIAGTPAHWDSFRLLFSVMAVVAAVWTAVRLAPPVYRVRIISALLLFHFTGIFLATTTPPQTPWVTEQAFVRVFNPYLQFLYLRNAYHFYSPEPGAASVLVFLLKTETGRDPVTGDKQYATKWVVLPKRPGDVKDPLGLTYYRRLSITEQLARGTPGLRAASFEAREMRGRRQLAPIPMHPSDAQEVQYQLPQPEVTRFILPSYASHVILENTPNKEAAAKTTVKVYRLQHNTMGIEDFIDWRKRLGPLKSPYHPMWYRPFFLGEFGFVQDADRPGSVQIELVNPQEPMLYWLVPIMPRPGGLPPGETTKREFLDYMSFHALGPEGLGPETTVDDLGDPKFKDRVFDWTQLR
;
A
#
# COMPACT_ATOMS: atom_id res chain seq x y z
N MET A 1 48.32 3.38 -14.63
CA MET A 1 47.26 4.35 -14.95
C MET A 1 47.24 5.36 -13.80
N ASP A 2 47.96 6.46 -13.97
CA ASP A 2 48.04 7.55 -12.99
C ASP A 2 46.71 8.30 -12.92
N ARG A 3 46.01 8.16 -11.81
CA ARG A 3 44.75 8.87 -11.52
C ARG A 3 44.97 10.34 -11.10
N ASP A 4 46.23 10.77 -10.97
CA ASP A 4 46.60 12.08 -10.43
C ASP A 4 46.99 13.12 -11.50
N ALA A 5 46.91 12.76 -12.79
CA ALA A 5 47.24 13.65 -13.91
C ALA A 5 46.02 14.40 -14.50
N ALA A 6 44.90 14.49 -13.77
CA ALA A 6 43.83 15.38 -14.18
C ALA A 6 44.28 16.84 -13.95
N PRO A 7 44.32 17.70 -14.99
CA PRO A 7 44.65 19.10 -14.80
C PRO A 7 43.69 19.67 -13.76
N ARG A 8 44.23 20.38 -12.76
CA ARG A 8 43.43 21.19 -11.84
C ARG A 8 42.66 22.18 -12.71
N LEU A 9 41.42 21.83 -13.08
CA LEU A 9 40.44 22.80 -13.54
C LEU A 9 40.41 23.83 -12.41
N SER A 10 40.91 25.03 -12.67
CA SER A 10 40.65 26.19 -11.84
C SER A 10 39.16 26.14 -11.57
N ALA A 11 38.77 26.04 -10.30
CA ALA A 11 37.38 26.12 -9.91
C ALA A 11 36.82 27.32 -10.68
N PRO A 12 35.75 27.16 -11.49
CA PRO A 12 35.16 28.29 -12.18
C PRO A 12 35.02 29.36 -11.12
N ALA A 13 35.62 30.54 -11.36
CA ALA A 13 35.50 31.68 -10.46
C ALA A 13 34.05 31.70 -10.02
N GLU A 14 33.78 31.68 -8.71
CA GLU A 14 32.44 31.74 -8.14
C GLU A 14 31.73 32.91 -8.81
N GLN A 15 31.11 32.66 -9.96
CA GLN A 15 30.09 33.50 -10.54
C GLN A 15 28.99 33.31 -9.54
N ASP A 16 28.95 34.27 -8.63
CA ASP A 16 28.04 34.35 -7.52
C ASP A 16 26.68 33.94 -8.09
N LEU A 17 26.11 32.82 -7.63
CA LEU A 17 24.82 32.34 -8.14
C LEU A 17 23.74 33.43 -8.00
N ALA A 18 23.99 34.45 -7.17
CA ALA A 18 23.23 35.69 -7.08
C ALA A 18 23.21 36.53 -8.37
N GLU A 19 24.17 36.38 -9.27
CA GLU A 19 24.26 37.08 -10.57
C GLU A 19 23.34 36.45 -11.63
N VAL A 20 22.97 35.15 -11.47
CA VAL A 20 22.21 34.41 -12.49
C VAL A 20 20.71 34.72 -12.45
N VAL A 21 20.15 35.09 -11.29
CA VAL A 21 18.76 35.57 -11.15
C VAL A 21 18.69 36.65 -10.05
N PRO A 22 18.38 37.92 -10.38
CA PRO A 22 18.28 38.96 -9.37
C PRO A 22 17.17 38.63 -8.38
N GLN A 23 17.47 38.73 -7.08
CA GLN A 23 16.50 38.51 -6.03
C GLN A 23 15.35 39.50 -6.14
N ALA A 24 14.12 39.03 -5.91
CA ALA A 24 12.97 39.92 -5.96
C ALA A 24 13.04 41.03 -4.89
N GLU A 25 12.70 42.24 -5.30
CA GLU A 25 12.57 43.40 -4.42
C GLU A 25 11.54 43.14 -3.30
N TRP A 26 11.89 43.50 -2.06
CA TRP A 26 11.03 43.26 -0.90
C TRP A 26 9.66 43.94 -1.04
N VAL A 27 9.61 45.10 -1.69
CA VAL A 27 8.35 45.82 -1.94
C VAL A 27 7.40 44.97 -2.79
N THR A 28 7.91 44.32 -3.83
CA THR A 28 7.14 43.43 -4.71
C THR A 28 6.66 42.20 -3.94
N VAL A 29 7.55 41.56 -3.20
CA VAL A 29 7.22 40.39 -2.38
C VAL A 29 6.16 40.69 -1.33
N ARG A 30 6.30 41.82 -0.61
CA ARG A 30 5.30 42.27 0.37
C ARG A 30 3.95 42.52 -0.28
N LYS A 31 3.90 43.18 -1.44
CA LYS A 31 2.64 43.44 -2.17
C LYS A 31 1.94 42.13 -2.55
N ILE A 32 2.66 41.20 -3.18
CA ILE A 32 2.13 39.89 -3.57
C ILE A 32 1.63 39.14 -2.33
N GLY A 33 2.46 39.07 -1.28
CA GLY A 33 2.11 38.39 -0.04
C GLY A 33 0.87 38.96 0.65
N LEU A 34 0.74 40.28 0.71
CA LEU A 34 -0.43 40.95 1.29
C LEU A 34 -1.70 40.76 0.44
N VAL A 35 -1.58 40.68 -0.89
CA VAL A 35 -2.71 40.29 -1.75
C VAL A 35 -3.18 38.88 -1.40
N GLY A 36 -2.27 37.93 -1.26
CA GLY A 36 -2.59 36.55 -0.85
C GLY A 36 -3.28 36.50 0.52
N VAL A 37 -2.73 37.21 1.51
CA VAL A 37 -3.34 37.35 2.85
C VAL A 37 -4.73 37.98 2.78
N GLY A 38 -4.93 39.01 1.95
CA GLY A 38 -6.23 39.66 1.76
C GLY A 38 -7.30 38.72 1.20
N LEU A 39 -6.95 37.90 0.22
CA LEU A 39 -7.84 36.85 -0.32
C LEU A 39 -8.24 35.84 0.76
N LEU A 40 -7.28 35.41 1.58
CA LEU A 40 -7.52 34.46 2.69
C LEU A 40 -8.37 35.07 3.80
N ALA A 41 -8.15 36.34 4.13
CA ALA A 41 -8.98 37.07 5.08
C ALA A 41 -10.43 37.19 4.59
N ALA A 42 -10.63 37.49 3.30
CA ALA A 42 -11.97 37.50 2.70
C ALA A 42 -12.63 36.12 2.76
N ALA A 43 -11.88 35.05 2.48
CA ALA A 43 -12.38 33.68 2.59
C ALA A 43 -12.80 33.34 4.04
N ALA A 44 -12.01 33.75 5.03
CA ALA A 44 -12.33 33.57 6.45
C ALA A 44 -13.57 34.37 6.87
N ALA A 45 -13.69 35.63 6.42
CA ALA A 45 -14.83 36.50 6.72
C ALA A 45 -16.14 36.01 6.08
N LEU A 46 -16.09 35.34 4.94
CA LEU A 46 -17.26 34.69 4.33
C LEU A 46 -17.78 33.51 5.15
N GLY A 47 -16.95 32.92 6.03
CA GLY A 47 -17.32 31.76 6.84
C GLY A 47 -18.55 31.99 7.74
N PRO A 48 -18.55 33.03 8.59
CA PRO A 48 -19.70 33.37 9.44
C PRO A 48 -20.95 33.86 8.67
N VAL A 49 -20.77 34.49 7.51
CA VAL A 49 -21.85 35.15 6.74
C VAL A 49 -22.68 34.15 5.92
N ALA A 50 -22.16 32.94 5.68
CA ALA A 50 -22.87 31.87 4.99
C ALA A 50 -23.14 30.67 5.92
N PRO A 51 -23.97 30.80 6.97
CA PRO A 51 -24.28 29.71 7.90
C PRO A 51 -25.23 28.64 7.29
N GLY A 52 -25.42 28.60 5.97
CA GLY A 52 -26.37 27.72 5.29
C GLY A 52 -25.78 27.01 4.06
N SER A 53 -26.40 25.88 3.68
CA SER A 53 -25.94 24.91 2.67
C SER A 53 -26.05 25.37 1.21
N THR A 54 -26.05 26.67 0.93
CA THR A 54 -25.97 27.11 -0.47
C THR A 54 -24.58 26.75 -0.99
N ALA A 55 -24.49 26.08 -2.14
CA ALA A 55 -23.20 25.61 -2.67
C ALA A 55 -22.24 26.77 -3.04
N TRP A 56 -22.80 27.92 -3.44
CA TRP A 56 -22.01 29.01 -4.03
C TRP A 56 -20.99 29.68 -3.09
N PRO A 57 -21.30 30.04 -1.82
CA PRO A 57 -20.34 30.70 -0.94
C PRO A 57 -19.19 29.76 -0.57
N HIS A 58 -19.47 28.45 -0.46
CA HIS A 58 -18.43 27.45 -0.23
C HIS A 58 -17.46 27.38 -1.40
N THR A 59 -17.96 27.36 -2.64
CA THR A 59 -17.14 27.37 -3.84
C THR A 59 -16.27 28.62 -3.92
N VAL A 60 -16.85 29.81 -3.72
CA VAL A 60 -16.09 31.08 -3.75
C VAL A 60 -15.03 31.11 -2.66
N ARG A 61 -15.38 30.66 -1.46
CA ARG A 61 -14.45 30.57 -0.33
C ARG A 61 -13.28 29.62 -0.63
N LEU A 62 -13.53 28.46 -1.26
CA LEU A 62 -12.46 27.54 -1.67
C LEU A 62 -11.54 28.16 -2.74
N PHE A 63 -12.07 28.88 -3.72
CA PHE A 63 -11.25 29.59 -4.71
C PHE A 63 -10.39 30.68 -4.07
N LEU A 64 -10.97 31.49 -3.16
CA LEU A 64 -10.22 32.49 -2.42
C LEU A 64 -9.11 31.87 -1.57
N VAL A 65 -9.37 30.71 -0.95
CA VAL A 65 -8.34 29.94 -0.22
C VAL A 65 -7.24 29.47 -1.16
N LEU A 66 -7.59 28.85 -2.28
CA LEU A 66 -6.63 28.32 -3.24
C LEU A 66 -5.71 29.42 -3.78
N PHE A 67 -6.30 30.49 -4.36
CA PHE A 67 -5.53 31.58 -4.94
C PHE A 67 -4.75 32.34 -3.86
N GLY A 68 -5.38 32.63 -2.72
CA GLY A 68 -4.71 33.31 -1.61
C GLY A 68 -3.50 32.54 -1.08
N ALA A 69 -3.63 31.22 -0.91
CA ALA A 69 -2.54 30.36 -0.47
C ALA A 69 -1.40 30.28 -1.50
N VAL A 70 -1.72 30.12 -2.80
CA VAL A 70 -0.73 30.10 -3.87
C VAL A 70 0.01 31.43 -3.97
N THR A 71 -0.71 32.56 -3.93
CA THR A 71 -0.11 33.90 -3.99
C THR A 71 0.78 34.18 -2.77
N ALA A 72 0.33 33.85 -1.57
CA ALA A 72 1.16 34.01 -0.36
C ALA A 72 2.38 33.08 -0.38
N GLY A 73 2.22 31.83 -0.82
CA GLY A 73 3.32 30.87 -1.00
C GLY A 73 4.36 31.35 -1.99
N ALA A 74 3.93 31.90 -3.13
CA ALA A 74 4.83 32.50 -4.12
C ALA A 74 5.63 33.67 -3.54
N ALA A 75 5.01 34.53 -2.73
CA ALA A 75 5.74 35.60 -2.05
C ALA A 75 6.81 35.05 -1.08
N VAL A 76 6.51 33.99 -0.34
CA VAL A 76 7.51 33.32 0.52
C VAL A 76 8.65 32.73 -0.31
N SER A 77 8.35 32.07 -1.44
CA SER A 77 9.37 31.45 -2.29
C SER A 77 10.26 32.46 -3.02
N MET A 78 9.79 33.68 -3.26
CA MET A 78 10.59 34.75 -3.87
C MET A 78 11.68 35.28 -2.95
N ARG A 79 11.45 35.30 -1.63
CA ARG A 79 12.40 35.77 -0.61
C ARG A 79 12.36 34.92 0.66
N PRO A 80 12.77 33.64 0.59
CA PRO A 80 12.77 32.74 1.73
C PRO A 80 13.85 33.11 2.76
N ASP A 81 14.76 34.02 2.42
CA ASP A 81 15.78 34.58 3.29
C ASP A 81 15.21 35.59 4.31
N LEU A 82 14.07 36.22 4.04
CA LEU A 82 13.55 37.26 4.92
C LEU A 82 12.56 36.68 5.94
N TRP A 83 12.76 36.93 7.24
CA TRP A 83 11.78 36.52 8.26
C TRP A 83 10.38 37.13 8.01
N LYS A 84 10.33 38.32 7.40
CA LYS A 84 9.08 39.03 7.09
C LYS A 84 8.22 38.27 6.07
N SER A 85 8.81 37.55 5.11
CA SER A 85 8.05 36.76 4.14
C SER A 85 7.43 35.54 4.83
N TRP A 86 8.17 34.86 5.71
CA TRP A 86 7.64 33.77 6.54
C TRP A 86 6.55 34.22 7.51
N ALA A 87 6.66 35.43 8.06
CA ALA A 87 5.60 36.00 8.90
C ALA A 87 4.30 36.21 8.11
N ILE A 88 4.40 36.69 6.86
CA ILE A 88 3.26 36.76 5.93
C ILE A 88 2.70 35.36 5.67
N GLY A 89 3.56 34.38 5.38
CA GLY A 89 3.15 32.98 5.20
C GLY A 89 2.43 32.39 6.42
N THR A 90 2.89 32.74 7.63
CA THR A 90 2.24 32.33 8.89
C THR A 90 0.84 32.91 9.01
N GLY A 91 0.69 34.21 8.79
CA GLY A 91 -0.62 34.87 8.82
C GLY A 91 -1.56 34.32 7.74
N ALA A 92 -1.05 34.09 6.53
CA ALA A 92 -1.79 33.46 5.44
C ALA A 92 -2.28 32.06 5.84
N ALA A 93 -1.40 31.19 6.33
CA ALA A 93 -1.77 29.83 6.72
C ALA A 93 -2.81 29.81 7.85
N VAL A 94 -2.69 30.67 8.88
CA VAL A 94 -3.70 30.79 9.95
C VAL A 94 -5.07 31.22 9.39
N LEU A 95 -5.08 32.23 8.51
CA LEU A 95 -6.31 32.66 7.85
C LEU A 95 -6.88 31.57 6.94
N ALA A 96 -6.05 30.75 6.30
CA ALA A 96 -6.49 29.62 5.49
C ALA A 96 -7.19 28.53 6.33
N ILE A 97 -6.78 28.30 7.58
CA ILE A 97 -7.48 27.38 8.50
C ILE A 97 -8.91 27.85 8.76
N ALA A 98 -9.09 29.14 8.99
CA ALA A 98 -10.40 29.77 9.20
C ALA A 98 -11.16 29.94 7.87
N GLY A 99 -10.46 30.15 6.77
CA GLY A 99 -10.99 30.31 5.42
C GLY A 99 -11.41 29.00 4.77
N THR A 100 -10.92 27.85 5.22
CA THR A 100 -11.31 26.55 4.68
C THR A 100 -12.59 26.04 5.34
N PRO A 101 -13.60 25.57 4.58
CA PRO A 101 -14.83 24.98 5.14
C PRO A 101 -14.55 23.83 6.12
N ALA A 102 -15.40 23.65 7.13
CA ALA A 102 -15.18 22.65 8.18
C ALA A 102 -15.17 21.20 7.66
N HIS A 103 -15.92 20.91 6.59
CA HIS A 103 -15.94 19.59 5.94
C HIS A 103 -14.71 19.31 5.06
N TRP A 104 -13.80 20.28 4.90
CA TRP A 104 -12.48 20.13 4.27
C TRP A 104 -11.39 20.02 5.35
N ASP A 105 -11.59 19.10 6.29
CA ASP A 105 -10.74 18.88 7.47
C ASP A 105 -9.26 18.67 7.13
N SER A 106 -8.99 17.93 6.06
CA SER A 106 -7.64 17.57 5.60
C SER A 106 -6.86 18.80 5.12
N PHE A 107 -7.54 19.75 4.47
CA PHE A 107 -6.93 21.03 4.09
C PHE A 107 -6.72 21.95 5.29
N ARG A 108 -7.64 21.94 6.27
CA ARG A 108 -7.43 22.68 7.53
C ARG A 108 -6.22 22.13 8.28
N LEU A 109 -6.07 20.80 8.32
CA LEU A 109 -4.90 20.15 8.90
C LEU A 109 -3.62 20.53 8.14
N LEU A 110 -3.64 20.51 6.80
CA LEU A 110 -2.53 20.95 5.97
C LEU A 110 -2.12 22.39 6.31
N PHE A 111 -3.07 23.33 6.35
CA PHE A 111 -2.78 24.73 6.68
C PHE A 111 -2.31 24.91 8.13
N SER A 112 -2.79 24.11 9.08
CA SER A 112 -2.27 24.08 10.45
C SER A 112 -0.80 23.69 10.49
N VAL A 113 -0.41 22.64 9.75
CA VAL A 113 1.00 22.23 9.64
C VAL A 113 1.83 23.33 8.97
N MET A 114 1.34 23.90 7.88
CA MET A 114 2.03 25.00 7.19
C MET A 114 2.19 26.25 8.08
N ALA A 115 1.19 26.57 8.90
CA ALA A 115 1.24 27.68 9.86
C ALA A 115 2.34 27.44 10.91
N VAL A 116 2.41 26.23 11.48
CA VAL A 116 3.47 25.86 12.43
C VAL A 116 4.84 25.93 11.77
N VAL A 117 5.01 25.36 10.57
CA VAL A 117 6.28 25.39 9.84
C VAL A 117 6.71 26.83 9.54
N ALA A 118 5.79 27.66 9.03
CA ALA A 118 6.10 29.06 8.73
C ALA A 118 6.40 29.89 9.98
N ALA A 119 5.71 29.64 11.10
CA ALA A 119 5.95 30.30 12.37
C ALA A 119 7.33 29.94 12.94
N VAL A 120 7.66 28.63 12.94
CA VAL A 120 8.99 28.14 13.34
C VAL A 120 10.06 28.77 12.45
N TRP A 121 9.90 28.79 11.13
CA TRP A 121 10.88 29.40 10.24
C TRP A 121 11.00 30.91 10.43
N THR A 122 9.91 31.62 10.72
CA THR A 122 9.95 33.04 11.10
C THR A 122 10.84 33.24 12.33
N ALA A 123 10.63 32.45 13.38
CA ALA A 123 11.44 32.51 14.61
C ALA A 123 12.92 32.17 14.34
N VAL A 124 13.20 31.13 13.54
CA VAL A 124 14.58 30.77 13.18
C VAL A 124 15.24 31.89 12.38
N ARG A 125 14.56 32.51 11.41
CA ARG A 125 15.13 33.64 10.65
C ARG A 125 15.29 34.90 11.48
N LEU A 126 14.53 35.07 12.56
CA LEU A 126 14.75 36.14 13.55
C LEU A 126 15.96 35.87 14.45
N ALA A 127 16.27 34.60 14.72
CA ALA A 127 17.39 34.21 15.58
C ALA A 127 18.75 34.64 14.99
N PRO A 128 19.77 34.89 15.83
CA PRO A 128 21.14 35.12 15.36
C PRO A 128 21.68 33.93 14.54
N PRO A 129 22.61 34.16 13.58
CA PRO A 129 23.12 33.12 12.67
C PRO A 129 23.63 31.85 13.37
N VAL A 130 24.29 32.00 14.52
CA VAL A 130 24.79 30.88 15.32
C VAL A 130 23.67 29.92 15.72
N TYR A 131 22.51 30.44 16.14
CA TYR A 131 21.37 29.61 16.51
C TYR A 131 20.70 28.99 15.28
N ARG A 132 20.67 29.68 14.14
CA ARG A 132 20.13 29.12 12.89
C ARG A 132 20.88 27.86 12.48
N VAL A 133 22.21 27.94 12.47
CA VAL A 133 23.07 26.80 12.14
C VAL A 133 22.81 25.65 13.10
N ARG A 134 22.79 25.92 14.42
CA ARG A 134 22.50 24.89 15.43
C ARG A 134 21.15 24.22 15.24
N ILE A 135 20.09 24.99 14.97
CA ILE A 135 18.75 24.45 14.74
C ILE A 135 18.71 23.61 13.47
N ILE A 136 19.28 24.10 12.36
CA ILE A 136 19.32 23.35 11.09
C ILE A 136 20.13 22.07 11.25
N SER A 137 21.30 22.13 11.90
CA SER A 137 22.10 20.94 12.21
C SER A 137 21.32 19.96 13.08
N ALA A 138 20.59 20.42 14.09
CA ALA A 138 19.76 19.55 14.92
C ALA A 138 18.62 18.89 14.13
N LEU A 139 17.97 19.61 13.21
CA LEU A 139 16.94 19.04 12.32
C LEU A 139 17.52 18.01 11.35
N LEU A 140 18.69 18.27 10.78
CA LEU A 140 19.39 17.31 9.92
C LEU A 140 19.78 16.06 10.72
N LEU A 141 20.37 16.23 11.90
CA LEU A 141 20.69 15.11 12.79
C LEU A 141 19.43 14.32 13.12
N PHE A 142 18.33 14.98 13.52
CA PHE A 142 17.05 14.32 13.78
C PHE A 142 16.56 13.52 12.56
N HIS A 143 16.59 14.09 11.36
CA HIS A 143 16.17 13.43 10.14
C HIS A 143 17.01 12.16 9.85
N PHE A 144 18.34 12.30 9.85
CA PHE A 144 19.24 11.19 9.58
C PHE A 144 19.25 10.15 10.71
N THR A 145 19.05 10.55 11.96
CA THR A 145 18.82 9.62 13.06
C THR A 145 17.53 8.83 12.84
N GLY A 146 16.46 9.45 12.35
CA GLY A 146 15.24 8.75 11.99
C GLY A 146 15.48 7.67 10.94
N ILE A 147 16.19 8.01 9.85
CA ILE A 147 16.57 7.06 8.79
C ILE A 147 17.44 5.93 9.35
N PHE A 148 18.45 6.26 10.16
CA PHE A 148 19.33 5.28 10.79
C PHE A 148 18.58 4.34 11.75
N LEU A 149 17.60 4.87 12.50
CA LEU A 149 16.76 4.04 13.35
C LEU A 149 15.81 3.16 12.53
N ALA A 150 15.32 3.62 11.38
CA ALA A 150 14.52 2.79 10.50
C ALA A 150 15.26 1.53 10.04
N THR A 151 16.59 1.61 9.82
CA THR A 151 17.39 0.43 9.43
C THR A 151 17.82 -0.44 10.60
N THR A 152 17.82 0.08 11.83
CA THR A 152 18.27 -0.65 13.04
C THR A 152 17.13 -1.12 13.94
N THR A 153 15.87 -0.85 13.57
CA THR A 153 14.65 -1.26 14.29
C THR A 153 14.01 -2.60 13.89
N PRO A 154 14.44 -3.33 12.84
CA PRO A 154 14.01 -4.71 12.67
C PRO A 154 14.26 -5.56 13.94
N PRO A 155 13.46 -6.63 14.18
CA PRO A 155 13.55 -7.42 15.41
C PRO A 155 14.94 -7.95 15.76
N GLN A 156 15.12 -8.15 17.08
CA GLN A 156 16.37 -8.14 17.85
C GLN A 156 17.00 -6.74 18.07
N THR A 157 16.22 -5.68 17.95
CA THR A 157 16.65 -4.31 18.30
C THR A 157 16.58 -4.04 19.82
N PRO A 158 17.46 -3.20 20.40
CA PRO A 158 17.33 -2.76 21.79
C PRO A 158 16.00 -2.03 22.03
N TRP A 159 15.38 -2.25 23.20
CA TRP A 159 14.09 -1.64 23.56
C TRP A 159 14.08 -0.10 23.43
N VAL A 160 15.18 0.57 23.78
CA VAL A 160 15.28 2.05 23.66
C VAL A 160 15.19 2.49 22.20
N THR A 161 15.88 1.77 21.30
CA THR A 161 15.83 2.00 19.85
C THR A 161 14.40 1.81 19.33
N GLU A 162 13.75 0.73 19.75
CA GLU A 162 12.35 0.44 19.41
C GLU A 162 11.41 1.56 19.86
N GLN A 163 11.49 2.00 21.13
CA GLN A 163 10.61 3.05 21.63
C GLN A 163 10.86 4.40 20.94
N ALA A 164 12.12 4.79 20.73
CA ALA A 164 12.46 6.02 20.03
C ALA A 164 11.90 5.99 18.60
N PHE A 165 12.06 4.87 17.90
CA PHE A 165 11.52 4.73 16.56
C PHE A 165 10.00 4.73 16.55
N VAL A 166 9.36 3.82 17.28
CA VAL A 166 7.90 3.63 17.24
C VAL A 166 7.15 4.91 17.61
N ARG A 167 7.63 5.65 18.62
CA ARG A 167 6.91 6.81 19.16
C ARG A 167 7.30 8.14 18.52
N VAL A 168 8.55 8.30 18.07
CA VAL A 168 9.06 9.60 17.59
C VAL A 168 9.32 9.56 16.09
N PHE A 169 10.20 8.67 15.64
CA PHE A 169 10.69 8.72 14.26
C PHE A 169 9.74 8.06 13.25
N ASN A 170 8.99 7.03 13.64
CA ASN A 170 8.07 6.32 12.74
C ASN A 170 6.91 7.23 12.28
N PRO A 171 6.21 7.98 13.15
CA PRO A 171 5.22 8.96 12.70
C PRO A 171 5.82 10.04 11.78
N TYR A 172 7.02 10.53 12.11
CA TYR A 172 7.74 11.52 11.31
C TYR A 172 8.11 11.00 9.91
N LEU A 173 8.69 9.80 9.82
CA LEU A 173 9.05 9.18 8.54
C LEU A 173 7.82 8.77 7.74
N GLN A 174 6.73 8.35 8.39
CA GLN A 174 5.44 8.12 7.73
C GLN A 174 4.91 9.41 7.11
N PHE A 175 4.97 10.53 7.85
CA PHE A 175 4.54 11.84 7.36
C PHE A 175 5.36 12.29 6.13
N LEU A 176 6.67 12.05 6.13
CA LEU A 176 7.55 12.35 4.99
C LEU A 176 7.52 11.31 3.87
N TYR A 177 6.71 10.25 4.00
CA TYR A 177 6.65 9.14 3.05
C TYR A 177 7.98 8.38 2.89
N LEU A 178 8.80 8.36 3.93
CA LEU A 178 10.12 7.73 4.00
C LEU A 178 10.10 6.36 4.72
N ARG A 179 8.94 5.73 4.86
CA ARG A 179 8.82 4.38 5.46
C ARG A 179 8.81 3.26 4.43
N ASN A 180 8.77 3.57 3.14
CA ASN A 180 8.77 2.52 2.12
C ASN A 180 10.21 2.01 1.96
N ALA A 181 10.47 0.75 2.36
CA ALA A 181 11.79 0.13 2.31
C ALA A 181 12.43 0.15 0.92
N TYR A 182 11.61 0.22 -0.14
CA TYR A 182 12.07 0.38 -1.52
C TYR A 182 12.80 1.71 -1.79
N HIS A 183 12.69 2.72 -0.90
CA HIS A 183 13.38 4.01 -1.06
C HIS A 183 14.79 4.02 -0.45
N PHE A 184 15.15 3.05 0.40
CA PHE A 184 16.30 3.16 1.32
C PHE A 184 17.31 2.02 1.23
N TYR A 185 17.48 1.33 0.10
CA TYR A 185 18.39 0.19 -0.01
C TYR A 185 17.87 -1.06 0.71
N SER A 186 16.92 -1.78 0.10
CA SER A 186 16.82 -3.21 0.37
C SER A 186 17.74 -3.91 -0.62
N PRO A 187 19.00 -4.26 -0.26
CA PRO A 187 19.92 -4.98 -1.16
C PRO A 187 19.31 -6.32 -1.62
N GLU A 188 18.39 -6.85 -0.83
CA GLU A 188 17.49 -7.94 -1.18
C GLU A 188 16.06 -7.49 -0.90
N PRO A 189 15.36 -6.85 -1.86
CA PRO A 189 13.95 -6.54 -1.66
C PRO A 189 13.24 -7.84 -1.32
N GLY A 190 12.65 -7.89 -0.11
CA GLY A 190 11.84 -9.03 0.31
C GLY A 190 10.78 -9.34 -0.75
N ALA A 191 10.34 -10.58 -0.78
CA ALA A 191 9.32 -11.06 -1.70
C ALA A 191 8.07 -10.15 -1.63
N ALA A 192 7.74 -9.51 -2.76
CA ALA A 192 6.57 -8.63 -2.80
C ALA A 192 5.29 -9.47 -2.64
N SER A 193 4.37 -8.97 -1.82
CA SER A 193 3.08 -9.62 -1.62
C SER A 193 1.96 -8.90 -2.38
N VAL A 194 1.13 -9.66 -3.07
CA VAL A 194 -0.17 -9.19 -3.60
C VAL A 194 -1.29 -10.00 -2.99
N LEU A 195 -2.47 -9.41 -2.85
CA LEU A 195 -3.67 -10.13 -2.45
C LEU A 195 -4.49 -10.49 -3.66
N VAL A 196 -4.99 -11.71 -3.67
CA VAL A 196 -5.92 -12.23 -4.65
C VAL A 196 -7.17 -12.70 -3.93
N PHE A 197 -8.31 -12.27 -4.45
CA PHE A 197 -9.63 -12.56 -3.90
C PHE A 197 -10.42 -13.33 -4.94
N LEU A 198 -11.03 -14.45 -4.54
CA LEU A 198 -12.10 -15.09 -5.30
C LEU A 198 -13.42 -14.79 -4.61
N LEU A 199 -14.24 -13.93 -5.22
CA LEU A 199 -15.61 -13.72 -4.79
C LEU A 199 -16.49 -14.84 -5.32
N LYS A 200 -17.34 -15.40 -4.46
CA LYS A 200 -18.36 -16.38 -4.79
C LYS A 200 -19.72 -15.83 -4.40
N THR A 201 -20.52 -15.44 -5.38
CA THR A 201 -21.89 -14.91 -5.16
C THR A 201 -22.89 -16.01 -5.48
N GLU A 202 -23.69 -16.43 -4.49
CA GLU A 202 -24.77 -17.40 -4.70
C GLU A 202 -25.85 -16.79 -5.64
N THR A 203 -25.96 -17.32 -6.86
CA THR A 203 -26.90 -16.84 -7.88
C THR A 203 -28.21 -17.62 -7.88
N GLY A 204 -28.22 -18.81 -7.31
CA GLY A 204 -29.40 -19.66 -7.25
C GLY A 204 -29.07 -21.06 -6.76
N ARG A 205 -30.02 -21.98 -6.97
CA ARG A 205 -29.84 -23.40 -6.74
C ARG A 205 -30.20 -24.15 -8.02
N ASP A 206 -29.44 -25.20 -8.31
CA ASP A 206 -29.74 -26.10 -9.40
C ASP A 206 -31.11 -26.76 -9.14
N PRO A 207 -32.08 -26.69 -10.06
CA PRO A 207 -33.41 -27.27 -9.85
C PRO A 207 -33.40 -28.79 -9.76
N VAL A 208 -32.37 -29.47 -10.29
CA VAL A 208 -32.27 -30.93 -10.30
C VAL A 208 -31.56 -31.44 -9.05
N THR A 209 -30.40 -30.87 -8.71
CA THR A 209 -29.59 -31.37 -7.59
C THR A 209 -29.86 -30.63 -6.28
N GLY A 210 -30.41 -29.42 -6.32
CA GLY A 210 -30.57 -28.53 -5.17
C GLY A 210 -29.29 -27.84 -4.73
N ASP A 211 -28.17 -28.07 -5.42
CA ASP A 211 -26.87 -27.51 -5.11
C ASP A 211 -26.84 -26.01 -5.40
N LYS A 212 -26.07 -25.28 -4.60
CA LYS A 212 -25.89 -23.84 -4.78
C LYS A 212 -25.07 -23.57 -6.05
N GLN A 213 -25.57 -22.66 -6.87
CA GLN A 213 -24.85 -22.14 -8.03
C GLN A 213 -24.18 -20.81 -7.66
N TYR A 214 -22.93 -20.64 -8.10
CA TYR A 214 -22.13 -19.47 -7.78
C TYR A 214 -21.65 -18.76 -9.03
N ALA A 215 -21.81 -17.45 -9.08
CA ALA A 215 -21.02 -16.58 -9.95
C ALA A 215 -19.69 -16.29 -9.26
N THR A 216 -18.58 -16.51 -9.97
CA THR A 216 -17.24 -16.32 -9.43
C THR A 216 -16.51 -15.17 -10.09
N LYS A 217 -15.77 -14.36 -9.30
CA LYS A 217 -14.96 -13.25 -9.83
C LYS A 217 -13.63 -13.16 -9.10
N TRP A 218 -12.54 -13.10 -9.87
CA TRP A 218 -11.21 -12.82 -9.33
C TRP A 218 -10.94 -11.32 -9.23
N VAL A 219 -10.38 -10.88 -8.12
CA VAL A 219 -9.94 -9.51 -7.87
C VAL A 219 -8.51 -9.53 -7.34
N VAL A 220 -7.66 -8.64 -7.83
CA VAL A 220 -6.25 -8.53 -7.45
C VAL A 220 -5.99 -7.16 -6.82
N LEU A 221 -5.20 -7.12 -5.75
CA LEU A 221 -4.81 -5.90 -5.05
C LEU A 221 -3.33 -5.93 -4.64
N PRO A 222 -2.52 -4.90 -4.95
CA PRO A 222 -2.79 -3.83 -5.91
C PRO A 222 -2.75 -4.32 -7.37
N LYS A 223 -3.44 -3.62 -8.28
CA LYS A 223 -3.47 -3.92 -9.72
C LYS A 223 -2.74 -2.85 -10.54
N ARG A 224 -1.91 -3.26 -11.50
CA ARG A 224 -1.34 -2.36 -12.52
C ARG A 224 -2.04 -2.57 -13.87
N PRO A 225 -2.18 -1.52 -14.70
CA PRO A 225 -1.98 -0.10 -14.38
C PRO A 225 -3.12 0.52 -13.55
N GLY A 226 -4.21 -0.22 -13.27
CA GLY A 226 -5.47 0.33 -12.75
C GLY A 226 -5.41 1.10 -11.42
N ASP A 227 -4.49 0.75 -10.52
CA ASP A 227 -4.29 1.46 -9.25
C ASP A 227 -3.22 2.56 -9.32
N VAL A 228 -2.52 2.72 -10.45
CA VAL A 228 -1.60 3.84 -10.69
C VAL A 228 -2.41 5.02 -11.23
N LYS A 229 -3.23 5.63 -10.36
CA LYS A 229 -4.15 6.73 -10.72
C LYS A 229 -3.51 8.11 -10.66
N ASP A 230 -2.37 8.22 -10.00
CA ASP A 230 -1.63 9.47 -9.81
C ASP A 230 -0.21 9.36 -10.38
N PRO A 231 0.43 10.48 -10.78
CA PRO A 231 1.76 10.46 -11.41
C PRO A 231 2.86 9.84 -10.55
N LEU A 232 2.66 9.82 -9.23
CA LEU A 232 3.60 9.27 -8.25
C LEU A 232 3.26 7.81 -7.87
N GLY A 233 2.16 7.25 -8.39
CA GLY A 233 1.66 5.93 -8.03
C GLY A 233 1.32 5.76 -6.55
N LEU A 234 1.06 6.84 -5.81
CA LEU A 234 0.76 6.81 -4.38
C LEU A 234 -0.41 5.88 -4.05
N THR A 235 -1.43 5.84 -4.90
CA THR A 235 -2.58 4.94 -4.72
C THR A 235 -2.14 3.47 -4.76
N TYR A 236 -1.30 3.11 -5.73
CA TYR A 236 -0.71 1.78 -5.84
C TYR A 236 0.16 1.47 -4.61
N TYR A 237 1.05 2.37 -4.20
CA TYR A 237 1.96 2.13 -3.07
C TYR A 237 1.24 2.07 -1.72
N ARG A 238 0.15 2.83 -1.54
CA ARG A 238 -0.72 2.70 -0.37
C ARG A 238 -1.35 1.31 -0.31
N ARG A 239 -1.92 0.84 -1.42
CA ARG A 239 -2.47 -0.52 -1.55
C ARG A 239 -1.39 -1.60 -1.37
N LEU A 240 -0.17 -1.39 -1.88
CA LEU A 240 0.95 -2.30 -1.65
C LEU A 240 1.38 -2.35 -0.17
N SER A 241 1.44 -1.21 0.51
CA SER A 241 1.82 -1.19 1.94
C SER A 241 0.82 -1.94 2.84
N ILE A 242 -0.41 -2.10 2.37
CA ILE A 242 -1.45 -2.89 3.03
C ILE A 242 -1.17 -4.38 2.83
N THR A 243 -0.85 -4.81 1.61
CA THR A 243 -0.54 -6.22 1.34
C THR A 243 0.67 -6.69 2.15
N GLU A 244 1.66 -5.80 2.32
CA GLU A 244 2.82 -6.04 3.19
C GLU A 244 2.49 -6.09 4.68
N GLN A 245 1.50 -5.33 5.16
CA GLN A 245 1.03 -5.45 6.55
C GLN A 245 0.38 -6.80 6.81
N LEU A 246 -0.39 -7.31 5.85
CA LEU A 246 -1.00 -8.65 5.92
C LEU A 246 0.03 -9.76 5.78
N ALA A 247 1.19 -9.46 5.17
CA ALA A 247 2.27 -10.42 5.00
C ALA A 247 3.03 -10.71 6.31
N ARG A 248 2.86 -9.90 7.35
CA ARG A 248 3.58 -10.04 8.61
C ARG A 248 3.12 -11.30 9.37
N GLY A 249 3.99 -12.30 9.39
CA GLY A 249 3.84 -13.44 10.28
C GLY A 249 4.00 -13.03 11.74
N THR A 250 3.45 -13.83 12.65
CA THR A 250 3.63 -13.59 14.09
C THR A 250 5.06 -13.99 14.51
N PRO A 251 5.89 -13.05 15.01
CA PRO A 251 7.26 -13.38 15.44
C PRO A 251 7.25 -14.44 16.54
N GLY A 252 8.16 -15.42 16.46
CA GLY A 252 8.32 -16.45 17.50
C GLY A 252 7.29 -17.59 17.47
N LEU A 253 6.18 -17.43 16.75
CA LEU A 253 5.24 -18.52 16.44
C LEU A 253 5.84 -19.39 15.32
N ARG A 254 6.89 -20.14 15.67
CA ARG A 254 7.48 -21.18 14.81
C ARG A 254 6.53 -22.38 14.74
N ALA A 255 6.80 -23.29 13.81
CA ALA A 255 6.06 -24.54 13.56
C ALA A 255 5.78 -25.46 14.78
N ALA A 256 6.33 -25.13 15.96
CA ALA A 256 6.12 -25.86 17.22
C ALA A 256 4.92 -25.36 18.07
N SER A 257 4.19 -24.33 17.64
CA SER A 257 3.00 -23.89 18.37
C SER A 257 1.91 -24.97 18.39
N PHE A 258 1.03 -24.92 19.40
CA PHE A 258 -0.13 -25.81 19.48
C PHE A 258 -1.00 -25.70 18.22
N GLU A 259 -1.28 -24.47 17.80
CA GLU A 259 -2.06 -24.17 16.59
C GLU A 259 -1.41 -24.75 15.33
N ALA A 260 -0.07 -24.63 15.16
CA ALA A 260 0.62 -25.20 14.01
C ALA A 260 0.54 -26.74 13.97
N ARG A 261 0.56 -27.41 15.13
CA ARG A 261 0.41 -28.87 15.22
C ARG A 261 -1.01 -29.31 14.86
N GLU A 262 -2.02 -28.61 15.38
CA GLU A 262 -3.42 -28.87 15.06
C GLU A 262 -3.69 -28.65 13.56
N MET A 263 -3.25 -27.53 13.01
CA MET A 263 -3.38 -27.21 11.59
C MET A 263 -2.65 -28.20 10.69
N ARG A 264 -1.52 -28.76 11.13
CA ARG A 264 -0.81 -29.81 10.41
C ARG A 264 -1.63 -31.09 10.27
N GLY A 265 -2.33 -31.51 11.32
CA GLY A 265 -3.21 -32.67 11.27
C GLY A 265 -4.32 -32.50 10.22
N ARG A 266 -4.95 -31.31 10.21
CA ARG A 266 -5.98 -30.98 9.20
C ARG A 266 -5.39 -30.95 7.79
N ARG A 267 -4.21 -30.35 7.63
CA ARG A 267 -3.53 -30.23 6.34
C ARG A 267 -3.25 -31.56 5.66
N GLN A 268 -2.99 -32.62 6.42
CA GLN A 268 -2.76 -33.98 5.88
C GLN A 268 -3.99 -34.59 5.21
N LEU A 269 -5.19 -34.11 5.55
CA LEU A 269 -6.46 -34.57 4.97
C LEU A 269 -6.79 -33.86 3.65
N ALA A 270 -6.10 -32.76 3.33
CA ALA A 270 -6.37 -32.01 2.11
C ALA A 270 -5.74 -32.71 0.89
N PRO A 271 -6.47 -32.83 -0.24
CA PRO A 271 -5.98 -33.50 -1.46
C PRO A 271 -4.89 -32.71 -2.21
N ILE A 272 -4.49 -31.56 -1.69
CA ILE A 272 -3.47 -30.68 -2.27
C ILE A 272 -2.11 -31.12 -1.71
N PRO A 273 -1.09 -31.40 -2.53
CA PRO A 273 0.22 -31.79 -2.04
C PRO A 273 0.97 -30.62 -1.36
N MET A 274 2.01 -30.91 -0.59
CA MET A 274 2.95 -29.89 -0.13
C MET A 274 3.84 -29.45 -1.29
N HIS A 275 4.32 -28.21 -1.26
CA HIS A 275 5.33 -27.77 -2.24
C HIS A 275 6.61 -28.57 -2.02
N PRO A 276 7.18 -29.24 -3.04
CA PRO A 276 8.29 -30.17 -2.84
C PRO A 276 9.62 -29.47 -2.53
N SER A 277 9.80 -28.23 -2.97
CA SER A 277 11.07 -27.49 -2.77
C SER A 277 11.10 -26.65 -1.49
N ASP A 278 9.97 -26.42 -0.85
CA ASP A 278 9.89 -25.54 0.32
C ASP A 278 9.80 -26.41 1.57
N ALA A 279 10.57 -26.09 2.61
CA ALA A 279 10.48 -26.81 3.88
C ALA A 279 9.06 -26.70 4.47
N GLN A 280 8.56 -27.77 5.11
CA GLN A 280 7.19 -27.80 5.62
C GLN A 280 6.90 -26.65 6.60
N GLU A 281 7.90 -26.24 7.37
CA GLU A 281 7.80 -25.18 8.37
C GLU A 281 7.54 -23.80 7.77
N VAL A 282 8.01 -23.53 6.54
CA VAL A 282 7.80 -22.23 5.87
C VAL A 282 6.50 -22.19 5.07
N GLN A 283 5.88 -23.35 4.84
CA GLN A 283 4.61 -23.48 4.11
C GLN A 283 3.40 -23.14 4.98
N TYR A 284 3.54 -23.08 6.32
CA TYR A 284 2.49 -22.60 7.23
C TYR A 284 2.84 -21.21 7.75
N GLN A 285 2.00 -20.21 7.48
CA GLN A 285 2.26 -18.84 7.89
C GLN A 285 1.04 -18.20 8.53
N LEU A 286 0.94 -18.36 9.85
CA LEU A 286 -0.09 -17.70 10.66
C LEU A 286 0.14 -16.17 10.70
N PRO A 287 -0.80 -15.35 10.20
CA PRO A 287 -0.72 -13.90 10.32
C PRO A 287 -0.83 -13.45 11.79
N GLN A 288 -0.48 -12.20 12.07
CA GLN A 288 -0.66 -11.61 13.40
C GLN A 288 -2.13 -11.64 13.85
N PRO A 289 -2.43 -11.83 15.16
CA PRO A 289 -3.80 -11.83 15.66
C PRO A 289 -4.60 -10.58 15.28
N GLU A 290 -3.97 -9.41 15.24
CA GLU A 290 -4.60 -8.17 14.82
C GLU A 290 -4.99 -8.20 13.34
N VAL A 291 -4.15 -8.83 12.52
CA VAL A 291 -4.40 -9.02 11.09
C VAL A 291 -5.62 -9.93 10.90
N THR A 292 -5.66 -11.08 11.58
CA THR A 292 -6.75 -12.06 11.43
C THR A 292 -8.08 -11.56 12.02
N ARG A 293 -8.05 -10.82 13.14
CA ARG A 293 -9.25 -10.33 13.82
C ARG A 293 -9.84 -9.07 13.23
N PHE A 294 -9.01 -8.14 12.75
CA PHE A 294 -9.49 -6.81 12.37
C PHE A 294 -9.23 -6.48 10.90
N ILE A 295 -8.04 -6.80 10.39
CA ILE A 295 -7.62 -6.32 9.07
C ILE A 295 -8.23 -7.17 7.94
N LEU A 296 -8.07 -8.50 7.99
CA LEU A 296 -8.61 -9.40 6.96
C LEU A 296 -10.15 -9.32 6.83
N PRO A 297 -10.93 -9.36 7.93
CA PRO A 297 -12.39 -9.19 7.85
C PRO A 297 -12.76 -7.85 7.21
N SER A 298 -12.11 -6.75 7.62
CA SER A 298 -12.37 -5.42 7.05
C SER A 298 -12.13 -5.36 5.53
N TYR A 299 -11.01 -5.93 5.05
CA TYR A 299 -10.74 -6.00 3.60
C TYR A 299 -11.70 -6.89 2.85
N ALA A 300 -12.04 -8.05 3.40
CA ALA A 300 -13.02 -8.93 2.81
C ALA A 300 -14.36 -8.21 2.62
N SER A 301 -14.82 -7.45 3.63
CA SER A 301 -16.04 -6.65 3.54
C SER A 301 -15.93 -5.58 2.48
N HIS A 302 -14.81 -4.85 2.44
CA HIS A 302 -14.57 -3.82 1.44
C HIS A 302 -14.63 -4.39 0.02
N VAL A 303 -13.93 -5.50 -0.23
CA VAL A 303 -13.87 -6.13 -1.55
C VAL A 303 -15.24 -6.66 -1.99
N ILE A 304 -16.00 -7.28 -1.09
CA ILE A 304 -17.37 -7.74 -1.39
C ILE A 304 -18.26 -6.55 -1.75
N LEU A 305 -18.27 -5.50 -0.93
CA LEU A 305 -19.12 -4.32 -1.14
C LEU A 305 -18.75 -3.55 -2.41
N GLU A 306 -17.46 -3.46 -2.75
CA GLU A 306 -17.00 -2.79 -3.98
C GLU A 306 -17.34 -3.57 -5.25
N ASN A 307 -17.46 -4.89 -5.17
CA ASN A 307 -17.61 -5.78 -6.34
C ASN A 307 -18.99 -6.43 -6.46
N THR A 308 -19.95 -6.06 -5.62
CA THR A 308 -21.33 -6.52 -5.71
C THR A 308 -22.27 -5.33 -5.99
N PRO A 309 -23.33 -5.53 -6.80
CA PRO A 309 -24.17 -4.41 -7.25
C PRO A 309 -25.09 -3.86 -6.14
N ASN A 310 -25.44 -4.67 -5.14
CA ASN A 310 -26.39 -4.32 -4.10
C ASN A 310 -26.15 -5.12 -2.80
N LYS A 311 -26.84 -4.74 -1.72
CA LYS A 311 -26.71 -5.36 -0.40
C LYS A 311 -27.12 -6.83 -0.37
N GLU A 312 -28.10 -7.22 -1.18
CA GLU A 312 -28.58 -8.61 -1.25
C GLU A 312 -27.53 -9.53 -1.86
N ALA A 313 -26.89 -9.10 -2.96
CA ALA A 313 -25.78 -9.80 -3.57
C ALA A 313 -24.57 -9.84 -2.62
N ALA A 314 -24.28 -8.74 -1.93
CA ALA A 314 -23.22 -8.69 -0.92
C ALA A 314 -23.44 -9.71 0.21
N ALA A 315 -24.67 -9.80 0.74
CA ALA A 315 -25.03 -10.76 1.79
C ALA A 315 -24.91 -12.24 1.36
N LYS A 316 -25.05 -12.50 0.05
CA LYS A 316 -24.91 -13.84 -0.56
C LYS A 316 -23.50 -14.11 -1.09
N THR A 317 -22.56 -13.19 -0.88
CA THR A 317 -21.20 -13.31 -1.41
C THR A 317 -20.23 -13.68 -0.30
N THR A 318 -19.46 -14.72 -0.52
CA THR A 318 -18.25 -15.02 0.26
C THR A 318 -17.00 -14.65 -0.54
N VAL A 319 -15.88 -14.48 0.14
CA VAL A 319 -14.59 -14.19 -0.49
C VAL A 319 -13.49 -15.08 0.07
N LYS A 320 -12.86 -15.86 -0.80
CA LYS A 320 -11.61 -16.56 -0.48
C LYS A 320 -10.44 -15.62 -0.71
N VAL A 321 -9.62 -15.44 0.32
CA VAL A 321 -8.48 -14.51 0.31
C VAL A 321 -7.18 -15.29 0.20
N TYR A 322 -6.32 -14.90 -0.72
CA TYR A 322 -4.97 -15.45 -0.90
C TYR A 322 -3.95 -14.33 -0.84
N ARG A 323 -2.84 -14.56 -0.14
CA ARG A 323 -1.64 -13.73 -0.24
C ARG A 323 -0.65 -14.42 -1.15
N LEU A 324 -0.38 -13.83 -2.30
CA LEU A 324 0.61 -14.31 -3.24
C LEU A 324 1.92 -13.61 -2.95
N GLN A 325 2.87 -14.37 -2.41
CA GLN A 325 4.24 -13.93 -2.24
C GLN A 325 5.02 -14.26 -3.52
N HIS A 326 5.63 -13.25 -4.16
CA HIS A 326 6.49 -13.46 -5.34
C HIS A 326 7.93 -13.70 -4.90
N ASN A 327 8.47 -14.88 -5.18
CA ASN A 327 9.88 -15.17 -4.94
C ASN A 327 10.72 -14.50 -6.02
N THR A 328 11.62 -13.62 -5.58
CA THR A 328 12.67 -13.07 -6.44
C THR A 328 13.50 -14.21 -7.00
N MET A 329 13.71 -14.22 -8.31
CA MET A 329 14.60 -15.17 -8.94
C MET A 329 16.03 -14.97 -8.43
N GLY A 330 16.78 -16.06 -8.28
CA GLY A 330 18.23 -15.96 -8.08
C GLY A 330 18.89 -15.17 -9.20
N ILE A 331 20.04 -14.55 -8.93
CA ILE A 331 20.74 -13.71 -9.92
C ILE A 331 21.11 -14.53 -11.15
N GLU A 332 21.53 -15.77 -10.96
CA GLU A 332 21.88 -16.73 -12.00
C GLU A 332 20.67 -17.01 -12.91
N ASP A 333 19.52 -17.22 -12.29
CA ASP A 333 18.25 -17.46 -12.98
C ASP A 333 17.79 -16.23 -13.75
N PHE A 334 18.06 -15.03 -13.21
CA PHE A 334 17.68 -13.76 -13.82
C PHE A 334 18.60 -13.36 -14.98
N ILE A 335 19.91 -13.60 -14.91
CA ILE A 335 20.83 -13.23 -16.01
C ILE A 335 20.47 -13.99 -17.30
N ASP A 336 20.12 -15.27 -17.18
CA ASP A 336 19.88 -16.15 -18.33
C ASP A 336 18.41 -16.46 -18.58
N TRP A 337 17.45 -15.73 -17.96
CA TRP A 337 16.03 -16.06 -18.08
C TRP A 337 15.54 -16.13 -19.55
N ARG A 338 16.09 -15.28 -20.42
CA ARG A 338 15.77 -15.27 -21.87
C ARG A 338 16.40 -16.42 -22.65
N LYS A 339 17.51 -16.97 -22.16
CA LYS A 339 18.26 -18.06 -22.81
C LYS A 339 17.87 -19.44 -22.29
N ARG A 340 17.17 -19.50 -21.15
CA ARG A 340 16.70 -20.76 -20.55
C ARG A 340 15.78 -21.53 -21.51
N LEU A 341 16.16 -22.77 -21.74
CA LEU A 341 15.28 -23.79 -22.31
C LEU A 341 14.40 -24.32 -21.17
N GLY A 342 13.08 -24.25 -21.31
CA GLY A 342 12.13 -24.73 -20.29
C GLY A 342 10.96 -23.77 -20.03
N PRO A 343 10.12 -24.08 -19.02
CA PRO A 343 8.90 -23.33 -18.70
C PRO A 343 9.16 -22.01 -17.94
N LEU A 344 10.27 -21.91 -17.20
CA LEU A 344 10.61 -20.75 -16.36
C LEU A 344 11.27 -19.60 -17.14
N LYS A 345 10.69 -19.21 -18.28
CA LYS A 345 11.19 -18.13 -19.15
C LYS A 345 10.74 -16.74 -18.73
N SER A 346 10.11 -16.57 -17.58
CA SER A 346 9.62 -15.25 -17.16
C SER A 346 9.77 -15.09 -15.65
N PRO A 347 10.21 -13.91 -15.17
CA PRO A 347 10.14 -13.59 -13.75
C PRO A 347 8.69 -13.55 -13.25
N TYR A 348 7.71 -13.39 -14.14
CA TYR A 348 6.29 -13.42 -13.82
C TYR A 348 5.66 -14.80 -14.03
N HIS A 349 6.46 -15.85 -14.24
CA HIS A 349 5.93 -17.20 -14.37
C HIS A 349 5.20 -17.63 -13.07
N PRO A 350 4.02 -18.27 -13.14
CA PRO A 350 3.21 -18.62 -11.96
C PRO A 350 3.93 -19.42 -10.87
N MET A 351 4.89 -20.27 -11.25
CA MET A 351 5.71 -21.04 -10.30
C MET A 351 6.62 -20.18 -9.39
N TRP A 352 6.83 -18.89 -9.71
CA TRP A 352 7.54 -17.96 -8.81
C TRP A 352 6.64 -17.40 -7.70
N TYR A 353 5.34 -17.66 -7.75
CA TYR A 353 4.42 -17.22 -6.72
C TYR A 353 4.17 -18.33 -5.68
N ARG A 354 3.91 -17.89 -4.45
CA ARG A 354 3.59 -18.70 -3.28
C ARG A 354 2.26 -18.21 -2.71
N PRO A 355 1.13 -18.78 -3.14
CA PRO A 355 -0.19 -18.40 -2.62
C PRO A 355 -0.43 -19.01 -1.24
N PHE A 356 -0.58 -18.17 -0.22
CA PHE A 356 -1.02 -18.59 1.11
C PHE A 356 -2.51 -18.31 1.25
N PHE A 357 -3.30 -19.32 1.57
CA PHE A 357 -4.73 -19.14 1.78
C PHE A 357 -4.99 -18.50 3.16
N LEU A 358 -5.66 -17.35 3.19
CA LEU A 358 -5.89 -16.58 4.42
C LEU A 358 -7.29 -16.75 5.00
N GLY A 359 -8.15 -17.54 4.35
CA GLY A 359 -9.51 -17.83 4.81
C GLY A 359 -10.59 -17.48 3.79
N GLU A 360 -11.79 -17.99 4.04
CA GLU A 360 -13.02 -17.61 3.36
C GLU A 360 -13.86 -16.77 4.29
N PHE A 361 -14.27 -15.58 3.86
CA PHE A 361 -15.00 -14.63 4.69
C PHE A 361 -16.39 -14.37 4.11
N GLY A 362 -17.38 -14.17 4.96
CA GLY A 362 -18.76 -13.89 4.56
C GLY A 362 -19.49 -13.09 5.62
N PHE A 363 -20.58 -12.43 5.21
CA PHE A 363 -21.45 -11.72 6.16
C PHE A 363 -22.28 -12.71 6.95
N VAL A 364 -22.25 -12.56 8.28
CA VAL A 364 -23.03 -13.31 9.26
C VAL A 364 -23.87 -12.32 10.06
N GLN A 365 -25.05 -12.76 10.51
CA GLN A 365 -25.87 -11.96 11.43
C GLN A 365 -25.15 -11.84 12.77
N ASP A 366 -25.01 -10.61 13.27
CA ASP A 366 -24.40 -10.36 14.57
C ASP A 366 -25.36 -10.85 15.67
N ALA A 367 -24.92 -11.84 16.44
CA ALA A 367 -25.72 -12.44 17.50
C ALA A 367 -26.01 -11.44 18.65
N ASP A 368 -25.11 -10.50 18.88
CA ASP A 368 -25.23 -9.51 19.97
C ASP A 368 -26.07 -8.29 19.54
N ARG A 369 -26.20 -8.06 18.23
CA ARG A 369 -26.92 -6.89 17.67
C ARG A 369 -27.85 -7.31 16.53
N PRO A 370 -29.10 -7.70 16.86
CA PRO A 370 -30.10 -8.11 15.88
C PRO A 370 -30.28 -7.09 14.75
N GLY A 371 -30.20 -7.56 13.51
CA GLY A 371 -30.33 -6.72 12.31
C GLY A 371 -29.04 -6.05 11.84
N SER A 372 -27.94 -6.20 12.59
CA SER A 372 -26.61 -5.85 12.08
C SER A 372 -25.89 -7.08 11.54
N VAL A 373 -25.05 -6.88 10.53
CA VAL A 373 -24.21 -7.92 9.94
C VAL A 373 -22.76 -7.61 10.24
N GLN A 374 -22.01 -8.66 10.57
CA GLN A 374 -20.56 -8.61 10.68
C GLN A 374 -19.94 -9.60 9.70
N ILE A 375 -18.69 -9.35 9.33
CA ILE A 375 -17.97 -10.26 8.45
C ILE A 375 -17.08 -11.17 9.27
N GLU A 376 -17.21 -12.47 9.05
CA GLU A 376 -16.52 -13.50 9.82
C GLU A 376 -15.87 -14.52 8.88
N LEU A 377 -14.94 -15.28 9.45
CA LEU A 377 -14.34 -16.44 8.80
C LEU A 377 -15.36 -17.58 8.74
N VAL A 378 -15.75 -17.97 7.53
CA VAL A 378 -16.81 -18.98 7.26
C VAL A 378 -16.44 -20.34 7.86
N ASN A 379 -15.18 -20.76 7.72
CA ASN A 379 -14.71 -22.03 8.25
C ASN A 379 -13.34 -21.88 8.94
N PRO A 380 -13.31 -21.69 10.27
CA PRO A 380 -12.06 -21.69 11.05
C PRO A 380 -11.32 -23.04 11.04
N GLN A 381 -11.98 -24.11 10.59
CA GLN A 381 -11.46 -25.47 10.55
C GLN A 381 -10.97 -25.88 9.15
N GLU A 382 -10.93 -24.94 8.19
CA GLU A 382 -10.50 -25.23 6.82
C GLU A 382 -9.08 -25.83 6.78
N PRO A 383 -8.86 -27.00 6.17
CA PRO A 383 -7.56 -27.68 6.16
C PRO A 383 -6.39 -26.86 5.60
N MET A 384 -6.68 -25.94 4.68
CA MET A 384 -5.68 -25.11 4.00
C MET A 384 -5.51 -23.73 4.65
N LEU A 385 -6.22 -23.40 5.73
CA LEU A 385 -6.13 -22.09 6.37
C LEU A 385 -4.66 -21.80 6.80
N TYR A 386 -4.12 -20.70 6.30
CA TYR A 386 -2.74 -20.21 6.43
C TYR A 386 -1.65 -21.08 5.81
N TRP A 387 -2.02 -22.09 5.02
CA TRP A 387 -1.07 -22.92 4.29
C TRP A 387 -0.78 -22.41 2.89
N LEU A 388 0.42 -22.70 2.41
CA LEU A 388 0.81 -22.60 1.03
C LEU A 388 -0.04 -23.54 0.16
N VAL A 389 -0.64 -22.98 -0.87
CA VAL A 389 -1.32 -23.70 -1.94
C VAL A 389 -0.38 -23.72 -3.15
N PRO A 390 0.32 -24.84 -3.43
CA PRO A 390 1.47 -24.82 -4.32
C PRO A 390 1.08 -24.60 -5.79
N ILE A 391 1.96 -23.92 -6.52
CA ILE A 391 1.97 -23.93 -7.99
C ILE A 391 3.15 -24.78 -8.41
N MET A 392 2.88 -25.94 -9.01
CA MET A 392 3.90 -26.96 -9.28
C MET A 392 4.14 -27.13 -10.78
N PRO A 393 5.34 -27.53 -11.23
CA PRO A 393 5.51 -27.93 -12.61
C PRO A 393 4.64 -29.16 -12.90
N ARG A 394 4.10 -29.23 -14.11
CA ARG A 394 3.36 -30.43 -14.55
C ARG A 394 4.33 -31.63 -14.64
N PRO A 395 4.03 -32.77 -13.99
CA PRO A 395 4.84 -33.98 -14.13
C PRO A 395 4.95 -34.40 -15.60
N GLY A 396 6.18 -34.66 -16.07
CA GLY A 396 6.44 -35.01 -17.47
C GLY A 396 6.41 -33.83 -18.47
N GLY A 397 6.15 -32.60 -18.00
CA GLY A 397 6.07 -31.42 -18.86
C GLY A 397 4.79 -31.37 -19.70
N LEU A 398 4.81 -30.55 -20.75
CA LEU A 398 3.73 -30.52 -21.73
C LEU A 398 3.94 -31.64 -22.76
N PRO A 399 2.90 -32.43 -23.09
CA PRO A 399 2.98 -33.34 -24.22
C PRO A 399 3.36 -32.60 -25.51
N PRO A 400 4.18 -33.18 -26.40
CA PRO A 400 4.53 -32.55 -27.67
C PRO A 400 3.27 -32.18 -28.47
N GLY A 401 3.16 -30.91 -28.87
CA GLY A 401 2.03 -30.39 -29.65
C GLY A 401 0.79 -29.98 -28.83
N GLU A 402 0.78 -30.23 -27.51
CA GLU A 402 -0.31 -29.77 -26.65
C GLU A 402 -0.18 -28.27 -26.37
N THR A 403 -1.19 -27.50 -26.79
CA THR A 403 -1.22 -26.03 -26.65
C THR A 403 -2.28 -25.55 -25.68
N THR A 404 -3.21 -26.43 -25.27
CA THR A 404 -4.31 -26.06 -24.38
C THR A 404 -3.91 -26.19 -22.92
N LYS A 405 -3.09 -27.19 -22.59
CA LYS A 405 -2.67 -27.42 -21.20
C LYS A 405 -1.64 -26.41 -20.72
N ARG A 406 -1.74 -26.10 -19.43
CA ARG A 406 -0.75 -25.28 -18.70
C ARG A 406 0.49 -26.10 -18.38
N GLU A 407 1.66 -25.47 -18.44
CA GLU A 407 2.95 -26.06 -18.07
C GLU A 407 3.12 -26.30 -16.56
N PHE A 408 2.18 -25.79 -15.76
CA PHE A 408 2.11 -25.92 -14.31
C PHE A 408 0.72 -26.38 -13.85
N LEU A 409 0.67 -26.91 -12.63
CA LEU A 409 -0.54 -27.29 -11.91
C LEU A 409 -0.95 -26.14 -10.98
N ASP A 410 -2.16 -25.61 -11.18
CA ASP A 410 -2.69 -24.47 -10.45
C ASP A 410 -3.59 -24.90 -9.29
N TYR A 411 -2.98 -25.37 -8.19
CA TYR A 411 -3.76 -25.78 -7.02
C TYR A 411 -4.46 -24.60 -6.34
N MET A 412 -4.04 -23.35 -6.59
CA MET A 412 -4.72 -22.18 -6.05
C MET A 412 -6.11 -22.06 -6.66
N SER A 413 -6.21 -22.07 -8.00
CA SER A 413 -7.50 -22.07 -8.69
C SER A 413 -8.34 -23.29 -8.34
N PHE A 414 -7.71 -24.47 -8.23
CA PHE A 414 -8.36 -25.70 -7.80
C PHE A 414 -9.02 -25.56 -6.41
N HIS A 415 -8.24 -25.13 -5.42
CA HIS A 415 -8.71 -24.88 -4.05
C HIS A 415 -9.80 -23.80 -4.00
N ALA A 416 -9.62 -22.74 -4.77
CA ALA A 416 -10.52 -21.59 -4.74
C ALA A 416 -11.91 -21.98 -5.21
N LEU A 417 -11.98 -22.62 -6.38
CA LEU A 417 -13.23 -22.98 -7.02
C LEU A 417 -13.90 -24.19 -6.37
N GLY A 418 -13.12 -25.14 -5.83
CA GLY A 418 -13.63 -26.34 -5.17
C GLY A 418 -14.46 -27.24 -6.10
N PRO A 419 -14.99 -28.37 -5.59
CA PRO A 419 -15.88 -29.25 -6.34
C PRO A 419 -17.16 -28.53 -6.82
N GLU A 420 -17.68 -27.58 -6.04
CA GLU A 420 -18.86 -26.79 -6.37
C GLU A 420 -18.65 -25.89 -7.59
N GLY A 421 -17.43 -25.39 -7.77
CA GLY A 421 -17.05 -24.65 -8.96
C GLY A 421 -16.72 -25.59 -10.11
N LEU A 422 -15.80 -26.53 -9.88
CA LEU A 422 -15.17 -27.27 -10.97
C LEU A 422 -15.96 -28.50 -11.43
N GLY A 423 -16.87 -29.02 -10.60
CA GLY A 423 -17.45 -30.34 -10.73
C GLY A 423 -16.63 -31.39 -9.95
N PRO A 424 -17.29 -32.46 -9.44
CA PRO A 424 -16.67 -33.41 -8.50
C PRO A 424 -15.57 -34.28 -9.12
N GLU A 425 -15.61 -34.50 -10.44
CA GLU A 425 -14.61 -35.32 -11.15
C GLU A 425 -13.44 -34.51 -11.69
N THR A 426 -13.51 -33.18 -11.62
CA THR A 426 -12.46 -32.32 -12.15
C THR A 426 -11.21 -32.42 -11.30
N THR A 427 -10.08 -32.64 -11.94
CA THR A 427 -8.75 -32.66 -11.33
C THR A 427 -8.00 -31.35 -11.60
N VAL A 428 -6.89 -31.14 -10.91
CA VAL A 428 -6.02 -29.97 -11.19
C VAL A 428 -5.44 -29.98 -12.61
N ASP A 429 -5.31 -31.16 -13.22
CA ASP A 429 -4.76 -31.33 -14.56
C ASP A 429 -5.68 -30.74 -15.63
N ASP A 430 -6.99 -30.79 -15.38
CA ASP A 430 -8.04 -30.35 -16.29
C ASP A 430 -8.18 -28.82 -16.32
N LEU A 431 -7.60 -28.08 -15.37
CA LEU A 431 -7.69 -26.61 -15.30
C LEU A 431 -7.04 -25.87 -16.48
N GLY A 432 -6.28 -26.59 -17.32
CA GLY A 432 -5.79 -26.07 -18.59
C GLY A 432 -6.87 -26.02 -19.68
N ASP A 433 -7.96 -26.78 -19.54
CA ASP A 433 -8.97 -26.89 -20.58
C ASP A 433 -9.63 -25.53 -20.88
N PRO A 434 -9.93 -25.22 -22.16
CA PRO A 434 -10.55 -23.96 -22.55
C PRO A 434 -11.84 -23.63 -21.78
N LYS A 435 -12.61 -24.65 -21.37
CA LYS A 435 -13.86 -24.48 -20.59
C LYS A 435 -13.65 -23.82 -19.23
N PHE A 436 -12.44 -23.87 -18.68
CA PHE A 436 -12.12 -23.26 -17.38
C PHE A 436 -11.40 -21.92 -17.50
N LYS A 437 -11.01 -21.49 -18.71
CA LYS A 437 -10.16 -20.31 -18.95
C LYS A 437 -10.64 -19.05 -18.22
N ASP A 438 -11.94 -18.80 -18.19
CA ASP A 438 -12.54 -17.61 -17.58
C ASP A 438 -12.90 -17.78 -16.10
N ARG A 439 -12.71 -18.99 -15.56
CA ARG A 439 -13.05 -19.36 -14.17
C ARG A 439 -11.82 -19.44 -13.29
N VAL A 440 -10.72 -19.93 -13.82
CA VAL A 440 -9.43 -20.03 -13.12
C VAL A 440 -8.76 -18.66 -13.01
N PHE A 441 -7.81 -18.54 -12.09
CA PHE A 441 -7.04 -17.31 -11.95
C PHE A 441 -6.20 -17.06 -13.22
N ASP A 442 -6.31 -15.84 -13.73
CA ASP A 442 -5.47 -15.37 -14.83
C ASP A 442 -4.20 -14.73 -14.26
N TRP A 443 -3.13 -15.52 -14.28
CA TRP A 443 -1.82 -15.13 -13.79
C TRP A 443 -1.18 -13.96 -14.55
N THR A 444 -1.67 -13.62 -15.75
CA THR A 444 -1.15 -12.47 -16.49
C THR A 444 -1.55 -11.14 -15.84
N GLN A 445 -2.56 -11.13 -14.97
CA GLN A 445 -2.96 -9.95 -14.19
C GLN A 445 -1.89 -9.48 -13.19
N LEU A 446 -0.87 -10.30 -12.91
CA LEU A 446 0.23 -9.97 -11.99
C LEU A 446 1.42 -9.28 -12.68
N ARG A 447 1.33 -9.01 -13.99
CA ARG A 447 2.41 -8.41 -14.78
C ARG A 447 2.46 -6.89 -14.70
#